data_AF-A0A9P4P629-F1
#
_entry.id   AF-A0A9P4P629-F1
#
_cell.length_a   1.000
_cell.length_b   1.000
_cell.length_c   1.000
_cell.angle_alpha   90.00
_cell.angle_beta   90.00
_cell.angle_gamma   90.00
#
_symmetry.space_group_name_H-M   'P 1'
#
loop_
_entity.id
_entity.type
_entity.pdbx_description
1 polymer ?
#
loop_
_entity_poly.entity_id
_entity_poly.type
_entity_poly.pdbx_seq_one_letter_code
_entity_poly.pdbx_strand_id
1 'polypeptide(L)'
;MFFALLAVLTASAFASPLSSAEAHLQTRDTPCTGGVEGPFLETNFPDPSLTNVDGTWFSFATWNGKDFRGAESKNFTDWKRFESGKLLAIEEATWANANRLWAPDVMRRAYDNKYVMYFTADDKQKTGSQCIGAAISDKIHGTYHPVNDFVQCNRSSHGVIDPAWFKDTDGRQYIVYKAENPSGRLEIREVAHSGPKEGVQWIGNAVYLLKPRDQGFWDGQNMEAPYVFKRNGIYFLTYSTHWTNNETYDVQYATSKNIMGPYTRVKEPLVSSGKKFGCELAGPGGASFQRFGNANKLRMVFHALGPERRVQQRPFYTATVHVNGDKLEIKP
;
A
#
# COMPACT_ATOMS: atom_id res chain seq x y z
N MET A 1 -31.81 18.83 -89.87
CA MET A 1 -31.60 17.37 -89.74
C MET A 1 -31.20 17.07 -88.31
N PHE A 2 -32.03 16.27 -87.60
CA PHE A 2 -31.79 15.47 -86.38
C PHE A 2 -31.09 16.12 -85.16
N PHE A 3 -31.80 16.29 -84.03
CA PHE A 3 -31.74 15.49 -82.77
C PHE A 3 -30.36 15.56 -82.06
N ALA A 4 -30.20 15.76 -80.75
CA ALA A 4 -30.99 15.28 -79.62
C ALA A 4 -30.65 16.02 -78.32
N LEU A 5 -31.61 15.98 -77.40
CA LEU A 5 -31.51 16.22 -75.95
C LEU A 5 -30.51 15.24 -75.31
N LEU A 6 -29.68 15.69 -74.35
CA LEU A 6 -29.21 14.83 -73.26
C LEU A 6 -28.91 15.66 -72.01
N ALA A 7 -29.70 15.42 -70.97
CA ALA A 7 -29.43 15.85 -69.59
C ALA A 7 -28.93 14.62 -68.82
N VAL A 8 -27.82 14.73 -68.09
CA VAL A 8 -27.47 13.78 -67.02
C VAL A 8 -26.75 14.50 -65.86
N LEU A 9 -27.46 14.51 -64.74
CA LEU A 9 -27.06 14.48 -63.33
C LEU A 9 -25.58 14.70 -62.95
N THR A 10 -25.33 15.75 -62.17
CA THR A 10 -24.17 15.87 -61.29
C THR A 10 -24.41 15.09 -59.99
N ALA A 11 -23.73 13.96 -59.83
CA ALA A 11 -23.66 13.24 -58.56
C ALA A 11 -22.62 13.89 -57.65
N SER A 12 -23.08 14.48 -56.55
CA SER A 12 -22.22 14.99 -55.47
C SER A 12 -21.63 13.83 -54.68
N ALA A 13 -20.34 13.59 -54.83
CA ALA A 13 -19.60 12.62 -54.01
C ALA A 13 -19.37 13.20 -52.61
N PHE A 14 -20.17 12.78 -51.63
CA PHE A 14 -19.82 12.92 -50.22
C PHE A 14 -18.73 11.90 -49.89
N ALA A 15 -17.48 12.36 -49.90
CA ALA A 15 -16.38 11.64 -49.29
C ALA A 15 -16.59 11.64 -47.76
N SER A 16 -17.11 10.54 -47.22
CA SER A 16 -17.07 10.29 -45.78
C SER A 16 -15.65 9.85 -45.43
N PRO A 17 -14.96 10.50 -44.48
CA PRO A 17 -13.72 9.94 -43.96
C PRO A 17 -14.10 8.71 -43.14
N LEU A 18 -13.81 7.53 -43.68
CA LEU A 18 -13.62 6.32 -42.89
C LEU A 18 -12.44 6.60 -41.95
N SER A 19 -12.73 7.23 -40.82
CA SER A 19 -11.84 7.24 -39.67
C SER A 19 -11.80 5.80 -39.18
N SER A 20 -10.74 5.08 -39.59
CA SER A 20 -10.31 3.85 -38.94
C SER A 20 -9.91 4.23 -37.51
N ALA A 21 -10.89 4.26 -36.62
CA ALA A 21 -10.63 4.16 -35.20
C ALA A 21 -10.00 2.79 -34.99
N GLU A 22 -8.67 2.75 -34.90
CA GLU A 22 -7.95 1.66 -34.27
C GLU A 22 -8.49 1.57 -32.84
N ALA A 23 -9.46 0.68 -32.66
CA ALA A 23 -9.87 0.23 -31.35
C ALA A 23 -8.68 -0.50 -30.75
N HIS A 24 -7.83 0.23 -30.02
CA HIS A 24 -7.05 -0.34 -28.94
C HIS A 24 -8.05 -0.91 -27.94
N LEU A 25 -8.44 -2.17 -28.15
CA LEU A 25 -9.02 -3.03 -27.11
C LEU A 25 -7.96 -3.15 -26.02
N GLN A 26 -7.92 -2.19 -25.10
CA GLN A 26 -7.50 -2.48 -23.74
C GLN A 26 -8.43 -3.59 -23.27
N THR A 27 -7.91 -4.81 -23.20
CA THR A 27 -8.54 -5.89 -22.46
C THR A 27 -8.66 -5.38 -21.03
N ARG A 28 -9.80 -4.81 -20.66
CA ARG A 28 -10.10 -4.57 -19.25
C ARG A 28 -10.01 -5.93 -18.58
N ASP A 29 -9.07 -6.07 -17.66
CA ASP A 29 -8.97 -7.27 -16.84
C ASP A 29 -10.35 -7.59 -16.28
N THR A 30 -10.72 -8.88 -16.30
CA THR A 30 -11.99 -9.30 -15.70
C THR A 30 -11.97 -8.87 -14.23
N PRO A 31 -12.90 -7.98 -13.80
CA PRO A 31 -12.87 -7.50 -12.43
C PRO A 31 -13.02 -8.67 -11.45
N CYS A 32 -12.33 -8.58 -10.32
CA CYS A 32 -12.46 -9.56 -9.27
C CYS A 32 -13.90 -9.58 -8.75
N THR A 33 -14.43 -10.80 -8.58
CA THR A 33 -15.76 -11.05 -8.03
C THR A 33 -15.58 -12.07 -6.91
N GLY A 34 -15.84 -11.62 -5.68
CA GLY A 34 -15.81 -12.47 -4.51
C GLY A 34 -14.84 -12.02 -3.43
N GLY A 35 -15.28 -11.04 -2.62
CA GLY A 35 -14.53 -10.55 -1.47
C GLY A 35 -13.29 -9.71 -1.79
N VAL A 36 -12.74 -9.83 -3.01
CA VAL A 36 -11.78 -8.93 -3.65
C VAL A 36 -12.48 -8.13 -4.74
N GLU A 37 -12.20 -6.84 -4.83
CA GLU A 37 -12.69 -5.94 -5.86
C GLU A 37 -11.52 -5.20 -6.53
N GLY A 38 -11.70 -4.85 -7.81
CA GLY A 38 -10.69 -4.20 -8.63
C GLY A 38 -10.30 -5.00 -9.88
N PRO A 39 -9.25 -4.59 -10.61
CA PRO A 39 -8.34 -3.50 -10.26
C PRO A 39 -9.02 -2.13 -10.26
N PHE A 40 -8.67 -1.28 -9.30
CA PHE A 40 -8.86 0.16 -9.38
C PHE A 40 -7.51 0.84 -9.64
N LEU A 41 -7.53 2.09 -10.12
CA LEU A 41 -6.31 2.89 -10.34
C LEU A 41 -5.26 2.16 -11.21
N GLU A 42 -5.73 1.50 -12.27
CA GLU A 42 -5.13 0.39 -13.04
C GLU A 42 -3.66 0.51 -13.50
N THR A 43 -3.08 1.71 -13.54
CA THR A 43 -1.72 1.88 -14.07
C THR A 43 -0.63 1.39 -13.11
N ASN A 44 -0.59 1.94 -11.89
CA ASN A 44 0.48 1.71 -10.92
C ASN A 44 0.11 2.39 -9.60
N PHE A 45 -0.23 1.65 -8.56
CA PHE A 45 -0.49 2.17 -7.23
C PHE A 45 0.07 1.17 -6.18
N PRO A 46 1.40 1.03 -6.12
CA PRO A 46 2.05 0.05 -5.28
C PRO A 46 2.14 0.47 -3.81
N ASP A 47 2.24 -0.55 -2.96
CA ASP A 47 2.39 -0.42 -1.51
C ASP A 47 1.31 0.49 -0.89
N PRO A 48 0.01 0.25 -1.18
CA PRO A 48 -1.05 1.12 -0.69
C PRO A 48 -1.22 1.03 0.82
N SER A 49 -1.11 2.16 1.51
CA SER A 49 -1.63 2.30 2.88
C SER A 49 -3.11 2.63 2.88
N LEU A 50 -3.77 2.46 4.02
CA LEU A 50 -5.20 2.75 4.17
C LEU A 50 -5.45 3.45 5.49
N THR A 51 -6.16 4.58 5.42
CA THR A 51 -6.65 5.31 6.57
C THR A 51 -8.09 5.75 6.35
N ASN A 52 -8.87 5.86 7.43
CA ASN A 52 -10.24 6.38 7.37
C ASN A 52 -10.32 7.65 8.22
N VAL A 53 -10.77 8.73 7.61
CA VAL A 53 -10.91 10.02 8.27
C VAL A 53 -12.31 10.54 8.00
N ASP A 54 -13.09 10.68 9.07
CA ASP A 54 -14.44 11.23 9.07
C ASP A 54 -15.36 10.57 8.02
N GLY A 55 -15.24 9.25 7.88
CA GLY A 55 -16.04 8.43 6.96
C GLY A 55 -15.50 8.34 5.52
N THR A 56 -14.45 9.08 5.18
CA THR A 56 -13.77 8.97 3.88
C THR A 56 -12.54 8.09 3.99
N TRP A 57 -12.37 7.19 3.04
CA TRP A 57 -11.18 6.34 2.90
C TRP A 57 -10.12 7.07 2.11
N PHE A 58 -8.89 7.04 2.59
CA PHE A 58 -7.71 7.58 1.93
C PHE A 58 -6.66 6.48 1.81
N SER A 59 -5.99 6.48 0.67
CA SER A 59 -4.92 5.53 0.35
C SER A 59 -3.72 6.31 -0.17
N PHE A 60 -2.53 5.98 0.31
CA PHE A 60 -1.26 6.57 -0.14
C PHE A 60 -0.36 5.46 -0.66
N ALA A 61 0.41 5.73 -1.70
CA ALA A 61 1.22 4.73 -2.37
C ALA A 61 2.57 5.26 -2.83
N THR A 62 3.51 4.33 -2.99
CA THR A 62 4.76 4.53 -3.72
C THR A 62 4.46 5.06 -5.13
N TRP A 63 5.29 5.99 -5.64
CA TRP A 63 5.12 6.51 -6.99
C TRP A 63 6.40 6.53 -7.83
N ASN A 64 7.13 7.64 -7.85
CA ASN A 64 8.19 7.91 -8.84
C ASN A 64 9.58 8.01 -8.21
N GLY A 65 9.71 7.61 -6.95
CA GLY A 65 10.94 7.72 -6.16
C GLY A 65 11.24 9.12 -5.63
N LYS A 66 10.48 10.14 -6.06
CA LYS A 66 10.66 11.57 -5.69
C LYS A 66 9.48 12.14 -4.90
N ASP A 67 8.31 11.53 -5.02
CA ASP A 67 7.10 11.87 -4.27
C ASP A 67 6.19 10.64 -4.14
N PHE A 68 5.09 10.79 -3.40
CA PHE A 68 4.02 9.82 -3.26
C PHE A 68 2.81 10.19 -4.11
N ARG A 69 1.85 9.27 -4.18
CA ARG A 69 0.52 9.51 -4.74
C ARG A 69 -0.53 9.12 -3.73
N GLY A 70 -1.71 9.74 -3.82
CA GLY A 70 -2.85 9.38 -2.99
C GLY A 70 -4.13 9.23 -3.78
N ALA A 71 -5.11 8.57 -3.16
CA ALA A 71 -6.45 8.41 -3.67
C ALA A 71 -7.45 8.39 -2.52
N GLU A 72 -8.70 8.76 -2.80
CA GLU A 72 -9.80 8.74 -1.83
C GLU A 72 -11.03 8.01 -2.37
N SER A 73 -11.86 7.54 -1.44
CA SER A 73 -13.17 6.95 -1.73
C SER A 73 -14.12 7.13 -0.55
N LYS A 74 -15.39 7.45 -0.82
CA LYS A 74 -16.44 7.50 0.22
C LYS A 74 -17.11 6.15 0.46
N ASN A 75 -17.09 5.26 -0.54
CA ASN A 75 -17.82 3.99 -0.54
C ASN A 75 -16.90 2.76 -0.64
N PHE A 76 -15.58 2.97 -0.75
CA PHE A 76 -14.55 1.94 -0.88
C PHE A 76 -14.50 1.23 -2.26
N THR A 77 -15.32 1.70 -3.23
CA THR A 77 -15.47 1.11 -4.56
C THR A 77 -15.30 2.12 -5.70
N ASP A 78 -15.54 3.41 -5.46
CA ASP A 78 -15.21 4.52 -6.37
C ASP A 78 -13.98 5.25 -5.84
N TRP A 79 -12.80 4.92 -6.38
CA TRP A 79 -11.51 5.49 -5.97
C TRP A 79 -11.04 6.55 -6.95
N LYS A 80 -10.78 7.75 -6.44
CA LYS A 80 -10.29 8.89 -7.21
C LYS A 80 -8.91 9.27 -6.72
N ARG A 81 -7.97 9.46 -7.65
CA ARG A 81 -6.64 10.00 -7.29
C ARG A 81 -6.82 11.41 -6.74
N PHE A 82 -5.96 11.79 -5.82
CA PHE A 82 -5.84 13.18 -5.42
C PHE A 82 -5.54 14.03 -6.65
N GLU A 83 -6.08 15.24 -6.67
CA GLU A 83 -5.70 16.25 -7.66
C GLU A 83 -4.20 16.52 -7.57
N SER A 84 -3.60 17.01 -8.66
CA SER A 84 -2.16 17.23 -8.74
C SER A 84 -1.67 18.11 -7.58
N GLY A 85 -0.63 17.66 -6.89
CA GLY A 85 -0.02 18.37 -5.78
C GLY A 85 1.15 17.56 -5.25
N LYS A 86 2.12 18.26 -4.65
CA LYS A 86 3.26 17.61 -4.02
C LYS A 86 2.85 17.08 -2.66
N LEU A 87 3.08 15.80 -2.38
CA LEU A 87 2.70 15.21 -1.09
C LEU A 87 3.82 15.29 -0.06
N LEU A 88 5.09 15.16 -0.45
CA LEU A 88 6.21 15.28 0.50
C LEU A 88 7.18 16.39 0.11
N ALA A 89 7.43 17.34 1.01
CA ALA A 89 8.50 18.33 0.89
C ALA A 89 9.88 17.73 1.24
N ILE A 90 10.29 16.68 0.52
CA ILE A 90 11.49 15.87 0.79
C ILE A 90 12.80 16.69 0.80
N GLU A 91 12.86 17.80 0.08
CA GLU A 91 13.95 18.77 0.07
C GLU A 91 14.23 19.40 1.43
N GLU A 92 13.24 19.46 2.31
CA GLU A 92 13.37 19.97 3.68
C GLU A 92 14.00 18.91 4.62
N ALA A 93 14.16 17.66 4.16
CA ALA A 93 14.77 16.60 4.93
C ALA A 93 16.30 16.75 4.95
N THR A 94 16.85 16.90 6.15
CA THR A 94 18.28 17.00 6.43
C THR A 94 19.01 15.66 6.30
N TRP A 95 18.32 14.54 6.52
CA TRP A 95 18.88 13.19 6.51
C TRP A 95 18.62 12.40 5.23
N ALA A 96 17.61 12.77 4.44
CA ALA A 96 17.13 11.99 3.30
C ALA A 96 17.44 12.60 1.94
N ASN A 97 17.60 11.75 0.92
CA ASN A 97 17.59 12.12 -0.49
C ASN A 97 16.29 11.67 -1.18
N ALA A 98 15.90 12.37 -2.26
CA ALA A 98 14.69 12.11 -3.03
C ALA A 98 14.90 11.08 -4.17
N ASN A 99 15.65 10.01 -3.92
CA ASN A 99 15.96 9.00 -4.96
C ASN A 99 15.07 7.75 -4.87
N ARG A 100 14.68 7.36 -3.66
CA ARG A 100 13.91 6.15 -3.37
C ARG A 100 12.91 6.41 -2.23
N LEU A 101 11.76 6.99 -2.57
CA LEU A 101 10.63 7.17 -1.66
C LEU A 101 9.61 6.05 -1.78
N TRP A 102 9.41 5.28 -0.71
CA TRP A 102 8.58 4.06 -0.72
C TRP A 102 7.63 3.93 0.48
N ALA A 103 6.54 3.19 0.23
CA ALA A 103 5.60 2.62 1.18
C ALA A 103 5.18 3.61 2.28
N PRO A 104 4.44 4.69 1.92
CA PRO A 104 3.98 5.66 2.89
C PRO A 104 2.81 5.10 3.71
N ASP A 105 2.75 5.41 5.00
CA ASP A 105 1.57 5.15 5.84
C ASP A 105 1.19 6.40 6.64
N VAL A 106 -0.11 6.67 6.77
CA VAL A 106 -0.62 7.96 7.26
C VAL A 106 -1.55 7.78 8.46
N MET A 107 -1.23 8.51 9.52
CA MET A 107 -2.06 8.59 10.73
C MET A 107 -2.58 10.00 10.96
N ARG A 108 -3.74 10.12 11.60
CA ARG A 108 -4.25 11.39 12.14
C ARG A 108 -3.93 11.46 13.63
N ARG A 109 -3.27 12.54 14.04
CA ARG A 109 -2.93 12.82 15.45
C ARG A 109 -4.17 13.24 16.22
N ALA A 110 -4.31 12.73 17.43
CA ALA A 110 -5.38 13.16 18.32
C ALA A 110 -5.07 14.52 18.97
N TYR A 111 -3.79 14.84 19.18
CA TYR A 111 -3.33 16.04 19.86
C TYR A 111 -3.74 17.33 19.16
N ASP A 112 -3.57 17.41 17.84
CA ASP A 112 -3.72 18.64 17.05
C ASP A 112 -4.51 18.45 15.75
N ASN A 113 -5.07 17.26 15.51
CA ASN A 113 -5.77 16.89 14.27
C ASN A 113 -4.93 16.93 12.99
N LYS A 114 -3.60 17.07 13.10
CA LYS A 114 -2.70 17.01 11.95
C LYS A 114 -2.46 15.57 11.51
N TYR A 115 -1.85 15.41 10.35
CA TYR A 115 -1.54 14.12 9.74
C TYR A 115 -0.05 13.88 9.78
N VAL A 116 0.36 12.67 10.18
CA VAL A 116 1.75 12.21 10.10
C VAL A 116 1.84 11.16 9.00
N MET A 117 2.72 11.39 8.03
CA MET A 117 3.11 10.40 7.04
C MET A 117 4.44 9.79 7.46
N TYR A 118 4.46 8.48 7.67
CA TYR A 118 5.69 7.70 7.79
C TYR A 118 6.10 7.23 6.40
N PHE A 119 7.39 7.22 6.11
CA PHE A 119 7.87 6.84 4.80
C PHE A 119 9.30 6.31 4.83
N THR A 120 9.64 5.55 3.79
CA THR A 120 11.02 5.13 3.51
C THR A 120 11.70 6.15 2.60
N ALA A 121 12.95 6.50 2.88
CA ALA A 121 13.81 7.30 1.99
C ALA A 121 15.28 6.86 2.05
N ASP A 122 16.06 7.26 1.05
CA ASP A 122 17.50 7.03 1.03
C ASP A 122 18.25 7.90 2.04
N ASP A 123 19.14 7.27 2.82
CA ASP A 123 20.02 7.98 3.75
C ASP A 123 21.10 8.78 2.99
N LYS A 124 21.22 10.07 3.32
CA LYS A 124 22.31 10.93 2.84
C LYS A 124 23.68 10.47 3.32
N GLN A 125 23.74 9.84 4.50
CA GLN A 125 25.01 9.47 5.12
C GLN A 125 25.56 8.13 4.62
N LYS A 126 24.72 7.29 4.00
CA LYS A 126 25.13 6.00 3.45
C LYS A 126 24.32 5.64 2.21
N THR A 127 24.89 5.94 1.04
CA THR A 127 24.31 5.58 -0.25
C THR A 127 23.91 4.10 -0.29
N GLY A 128 22.71 3.82 -0.78
CA GLY A 128 22.18 2.46 -0.90
C GLY A 128 21.48 1.95 0.37
N SER A 129 21.55 2.66 1.50
CA SER A 129 20.79 2.31 2.71
C SER A 129 19.53 3.15 2.84
N GLN A 130 18.41 2.50 3.15
CA GLN A 130 17.14 3.17 3.42
C GLN A 130 16.94 3.43 4.90
N CYS A 131 16.25 4.52 5.21
CA CYS A 131 15.77 4.83 6.55
C CYS A 131 14.29 5.21 6.51
N ILE A 132 13.67 5.10 7.68
CA ILE A 132 12.30 5.53 7.91
C ILE A 132 12.33 6.91 8.55
N GLY A 133 11.48 7.81 8.07
CA GLY A 133 11.19 9.08 8.75
C GLY A 133 9.70 9.39 8.77
N ALA A 134 9.39 10.58 9.29
CA ALA A 134 8.04 11.10 9.39
C ALA A 134 7.96 12.53 8.84
N ALA A 135 6.79 12.91 8.35
CA ALA A 135 6.47 14.27 7.93
C ALA A 135 5.06 14.65 8.38
N ILE A 136 4.79 15.93 8.62
CA ILE A 136 3.51 16.43 9.16
C ILE A 136 2.82 17.35 8.15
N SER A 137 1.50 17.19 7.99
CA SER A 137 0.64 18.10 7.25
C SER A 137 -0.59 18.49 8.06
N ASP A 138 -1.09 19.71 7.86
CA ASP A 138 -2.38 20.16 8.42
C ASP A 138 -3.59 19.56 7.69
N LYS A 139 -3.39 19.04 6.46
CA LYS A 139 -4.45 18.50 5.61
C LYS A 139 -4.05 17.12 5.09
N ILE A 140 -4.99 16.18 5.05
CA ILE A 140 -4.70 14.82 4.57
C ILE A 140 -4.18 14.80 3.12
N HIS A 141 -4.67 15.72 2.28
CA HIS A 141 -4.26 15.96 0.89
C HIS A 141 -3.09 16.96 0.74
N GLY A 142 -2.64 17.55 1.84
CA GLY A 142 -1.66 18.63 1.82
C GLY A 142 -0.23 18.12 1.67
N THR A 143 0.70 19.07 1.48
CA THR A 143 2.12 18.80 1.55
C THR A 143 2.54 18.47 2.98
N TYR A 144 3.22 17.34 3.15
CA TYR A 144 3.80 16.90 4.41
C TYR A 144 5.23 17.42 4.52
N HIS A 145 5.55 18.03 5.67
CA HIS A 145 6.83 18.63 5.98
C HIS A 145 7.66 17.71 6.91
N PRO A 146 8.87 17.27 6.52
CA PRO A 146 9.71 16.36 7.28
C PRO A 146 9.98 16.77 8.74
N VAL A 147 9.87 15.80 9.64
CA VAL A 147 10.31 15.92 11.04
C VAL A 147 11.72 15.39 11.15
N ASN A 148 12.70 16.29 11.10
CA ASN A 148 14.11 15.97 10.91
C ASN A 148 14.76 15.19 12.07
N ASP A 149 14.21 15.26 13.28
CA ASP A 149 14.66 14.51 14.45
C ASP A 149 14.01 13.12 14.60
N PHE A 150 13.06 12.77 13.73
CA PHE A 150 12.43 11.46 13.69
C PHE A 150 13.01 10.60 12.55
N VAL A 151 14.02 9.79 12.87
CA VAL A 151 14.67 8.91 11.88
C VAL A 151 14.96 7.56 12.53
N GLN A 152 14.57 6.48 11.84
CA GLN A 152 15.00 5.11 12.13
C GLN A 152 15.88 4.66 10.98
N CYS A 153 17.16 4.43 11.26
CA CYS A 153 18.14 3.94 10.31
C CYS A 153 18.81 2.70 10.87
N ASN A 154 19.16 1.74 10.00
CA ASN A 154 20.16 0.74 10.32
C ASN A 154 21.35 0.86 9.37
N ARG A 155 22.32 1.69 9.75
CA ARG A 155 23.53 1.93 8.94
C ARG A 155 24.53 0.79 8.98
N SER A 156 24.34 -0.19 9.85
CA SER A 156 25.10 -1.45 9.83
C SER A 156 24.55 -2.47 8.82
N SER A 157 23.41 -2.19 8.19
CA SER A 157 22.78 -3.03 7.17
C SER A 157 22.46 -2.28 5.88
N HIS A 158 21.65 -2.88 5.01
CA HIS A 158 21.00 -2.21 3.88
C HIS A 158 19.83 -1.30 4.32
N GLY A 159 19.60 -1.09 5.62
CA GLY A 159 18.62 -0.13 6.11
C GLY A 159 17.34 -0.74 6.67
N VAL A 160 16.30 0.09 6.71
CA VAL A 160 14.93 -0.24 7.15
C VAL A 160 13.92 0.37 6.17
N ILE A 161 12.80 -0.33 5.96
CA ILE A 161 11.74 0.06 5.01
C ILE A 161 10.35 -0.31 5.54
N ASP A 162 9.33 0.09 4.79
CA ASP A 162 7.92 -0.29 4.96
C ASP A 162 7.35 0.00 6.36
N PRO A 163 7.36 1.28 6.80
CA PRO A 163 6.73 1.63 8.06
C PRO A 163 5.20 1.51 7.95
N ALA A 164 4.59 0.86 8.94
CA ALA A 164 3.16 0.90 9.15
C ALA A 164 2.84 1.25 10.61
N TRP A 165 1.89 2.16 10.82
CA TRP A 165 1.52 2.62 12.16
C TRP A 165 0.38 1.79 12.74
N PHE A 166 0.39 1.66 14.07
CA PHE A 166 -0.66 0.99 14.80
C PHE A 166 -0.94 1.72 16.12
N LYS A 167 -2.22 1.91 16.44
CA LYS A 167 -2.68 2.36 17.75
C LYS A 167 -3.40 1.24 18.47
N ASP A 168 -2.91 0.90 19.65
CA ASP A 168 -3.50 -0.12 20.50
C ASP A 168 -4.69 0.44 21.30
N THR A 169 -5.47 -0.48 21.85
CA THR A 169 -6.63 -0.26 22.72
C THR A 169 -6.32 0.46 24.03
N ASP A 170 -5.06 0.44 24.50
CA ASP A 170 -4.61 1.21 25.67
C ASP A 170 -4.14 2.63 25.31
N GLY A 171 -4.18 3.00 24.03
CA GLY A 171 -3.77 4.30 23.51
C GLY A 171 -2.32 4.37 23.05
N ARG A 172 -1.47 3.37 23.35
CA ARG A 172 -0.08 3.34 22.89
C ARG A 172 0.00 3.23 21.37
N GLN A 173 1.04 3.82 20.79
CA GLN A 173 1.24 3.91 19.35
C GLN A 173 2.58 3.27 18.98
N TYR A 174 2.59 2.57 17.86
CA TYR A 174 3.73 1.78 17.40
C TYR A 174 3.92 1.92 15.91
N ILE A 175 5.16 1.80 15.46
CA ILE A 175 5.50 1.61 14.04
C ILE A 175 6.10 0.22 13.92
N VAL A 176 5.51 -0.61 13.06
CA VAL A 176 6.08 -1.87 12.61
C VAL A 176 6.80 -1.63 11.27
N TYR A 177 7.93 -2.27 11.05
CA TYR A 177 8.74 -2.06 9.84
C TYR A 177 9.67 -3.25 9.56
N LYS A 178 10.25 -3.28 8.36
CA LYS A 178 11.27 -4.26 7.95
C LYS A 178 12.68 -3.72 8.19
N ALA A 179 13.57 -4.55 8.72
CA ALA A 179 15.01 -4.30 8.79
C ALA A 179 15.80 -5.29 7.90
N GLU A 180 16.70 -4.75 7.07
CA GLU A 180 17.33 -5.48 5.96
C GLU A 180 18.57 -6.36 6.34
N ASN A 181 18.72 -6.92 7.55
CA ASN A 181 19.86 -7.83 7.84
C ASN A 181 19.66 -8.83 8.99
N PRO A 182 20.40 -9.95 8.99
CA PRO A 182 21.11 -10.57 7.85
C PRO A 182 20.19 -11.41 6.94
N SER A 183 18.88 -11.42 7.18
CA SER A 183 17.93 -12.21 6.36
C SER A 183 16.56 -11.54 6.22
N GLY A 184 16.49 -10.22 6.40
CA GLY A 184 15.22 -9.52 6.57
C GLY A 184 14.54 -9.90 7.89
N ARG A 185 14.01 -8.91 8.62
CA ARG A 185 13.19 -9.18 9.81
C ARG A 185 12.20 -8.07 10.03
N LEU A 186 11.09 -8.42 10.66
CA LEU A 186 10.09 -7.48 11.11
C LEU A 186 10.44 -7.03 12.52
N GLU A 187 10.42 -5.72 12.73
CA GLU A 187 10.60 -5.08 14.02
C GLU A 187 9.43 -4.17 14.32
N ILE A 188 9.22 -3.87 15.60
CA ILE A 188 8.25 -2.89 16.06
C ILE A 188 8.90 -1.97 17.08
N ARG A 189 8.53 -0.69 17.07
CA ARG A 189 9.00 0.29 18.04
C ARG A 189 7.87 1.23 18.43
N GLU A 190 7.81 1.57 19.71
CA GLU A 190 6.81 2.52 20.22
C GLU A 190 7.16 3.95 19.81
N VAL A 191 6.13 4.77 19.60
CA VAL A 191 6.24 6.22 19.44
C VAL A 191 5.41 6.92 20.51
N ALA A 192 5.77 8.17 20.83
CA ALA A 192 4.97 9.00 21.71
C ALA A 192 3.51 9.02 21.21
N HIS A 193 2.57 8.82 22.13
CA HIS A 193 1.15 8.63 21.79
C HIS A 193 0.28 9.81 22.20
N SER A 194 0.89 10.92 22.65
CA SER A 194 0.19 12.14 23.04
C SER A 194 1.13 13.35 23.00
N GLY A 195 0.53 14.54 23.05
CA GLY A 195 1.25 15.81 23.13
C GLY A 195 1.91 16.25 21.82
N PRO A 196 2.74 17.31 21.88
CA PRO A 196 3.42 17.88 20.71
C PRO A 196 4.29 16.91 19.93
N LYS A 197 4.74 15.82 20.56
CA LYS A 197 5.58 14.78 19.95
C LYS A 197 4.81 13.50 19.55
N GLU A 198 3.48 13.48 19.66
CA GLU A 198 2.64 12.35 19.23
C GLU A 198 3.01 11.90 17.80
N GLY A 199 3.39 10.63 17.65
CA GLY A 199 3.82 10.01 16.39
C GLY A 199 5.24 10.29 15.94
N VAL A 200 5.90 11.28 16.53
CA VAL A 200 7.14 11.84 15.98
C VAL A 200 8.27 11.88 17.01
N GLN A 201 8.21 10.96 17.97
CA GLN A 201 9.29 10.67 18.90
C GLN A 201 9.31 9.17 19.20
N TRP A 202 10.44 8.52 18.91
CA TRP A 202 10.64 7.13 19.27
C TRP A 202 10.72 6.92 20.79
N ILE A 203 10.12 5.85 21.28
CA ILE A 203 10.19 5.40 22.68
C ILE A 203 10.89 4.04 22.72
N GLY A 204 11.86 3.92 23.63
CA GLY A 204 12.58 2.68 23.86
C GLY A 204 13.36 2.18 22.64
N ASN A 205 13.73 0.91 22.67
CA ASN A 205 14.41 0.23 21.56
C ASN A 205 13.40 -0.52 20.69
N ALA A 206 13.77 -0.79 19.44
CA ALA A 206 13.02 -1.69 18.58
C ALA A 206 13.02 -3.13 19.12
N VAL A 207 11.92 -3.82 18.91
CA VAL A 207 11.71 -5.22 19.30
C VAL A 207 11.60 -6.07 18.05
N TYR A 208 12.36 -7.16 18.00
CA TYR A 208 12.28 -8.16 16.96
C TYR A 208 10.95 -8.94 17.04
N LEU A 209 10.27 -9.13 15.91
CA LEU A 209 9.02 -9.88 15.83
C LEU A 209 9.15 -11.20 15.06
N LEU A 210 9.67 -11.15 13.83
CA LEU A 210 9.67 -12.30 12.92
C LEU A 210 10.77 -12.15 11.85
N LYS A 211 11.23 -13.27 11.27
CA LYS A 211 12.11 -13.29 10.08
C LYS A 211 11.68 -14.42 9.14
N PRO A 212 12.03 -14.38 7.85
CA PRO A 212 11.80 -15.50 6.92
C PRO A 212 12.41 -16.81 7.42
N ARG A 213 11.76 -17.94 7.10
CA ARG A 213 12.31 -19.29 7.33
C ARG A 213 12.64 -19.58 8.79
N ASP A 214 11.76 -19.14 9.67
CA ASP A 214 11.87 -19.38 11.10
C ASP A 214 10.71 -20.26 11.57
N GLN A 215 10.80 -20.79 12.79
CA GLN A 215 9.75 -21.63 13.39
C GLN A 215 9.42 -22.90 12.56
N GLY A 216 10.36 -23.38 11.75
CA GLY A 216 10.17 -24.56 10.89
C GLY A 216 9.16 -24.35 9.75
N PHE A 217 8.88 -23.10 9.39
CA PHE A 217 7.95 -22.73 8.32
C PHE A 217 8.69 -22.05 7.16
N TRP A 218 8.28 -22.32 5.92
CA TRP A 218 8.85 -21.70 4.72
C TRP A 218 7.89 -20.68 4.13
N ASP A 219 8.12 -19.42 4.49
CA ASP A 219 7.47 -18.21 3.99
C ASP A 219 8.37 -17.48 2.97
N GLY A 220 9.01 -18.23 2.08
CA GLY A 220 9.83 -17.66 1.01
C GLY A 220 11.18 -17.07 1.46
N GLN A 221 11.77 -16.25 0.59
CA GLN A 221 13.13 -15.72 0.75
C GLN A 221 13.19 -14.32 1.38
N ASN A 222 12.08 -13.60 1.36
CA ASN A 222 11.94 -12.21 1.77
C ASN A 222 10.62 -12.05 2.52
N MET A 223 10.60 -11.11 3.47
CA MET A 223 9.44 -10.77 4.30
C MET A 223 9.43 -9.25 4.48
N GLU A 224 8.34 -8.60 4.09
CA GLU A 224 8.24 -7.15 4.01
C GLU A 224 6.79 -6.67 4.14
N ALA A 225 6.55 -5.36 3.98
CA ALA A 225 5.23 -4.74 4.14
C ALA A 225 4.47 -5.21 5.40
N PRO A 226 5.07 -5.13 6.61
CA PRO A 226 4.38 -5.55 7.81
C PRO A 226 3.22 -4.62 8.12
N TYR A 227 2.13 -5.19 8.65
CA TYR A 227 1.02 -4.42 9.19
C TYR A 227 0.50 -5.11 10.45
N VAL A 228 0.24 -4.34 11.52
CA VAL A 228 -0.28 -4.88 12.78
C VAL A 228 -1.68 -4.34 13.05
N PHE A 229 -2.58 -5.23 13.45
CA PHE A 229 -3.87 -4.83 14.02
C PHE A 229 -4.31 -5.78 15.13
N LYS A 230 -5.18 -5.30 16.03
CA LYS A 230 -5.76 -6.09 17.12
C LYS A 230 -7.24 -6.35 16.91
N ARG A 231 -7.68 -7.60 17.06
CA ARG A 231 -9.09 -8.03 17.07
C ARG A 231 -9.33 -9.10 18.10
N ASN A 232 -10.41 -8.97 18.86
CA ASN A 232 -10.82 -9.96 19.87
C ASN A 232 -9.68 -10.37 20.82
N GLY A 233 -8.85 -9.39 21.23
CA GLY A 233 -7.69 -9.61 22.10
C GLY A 233 -6.50 -10.34 21.45
N ILE A 234 -6.49 -10.47 20.13
CA ILE A 234 -5.41 -11.09 19.34
C ILE A 234 -4.77 -10.02 18.46
N TYR A 235 -3.45 -9.95 18.46
CA TYR A 235 -2.68 -9.18 17.51
C TYR A 235 -2.42 -10.04 16.28
N PHE A 236 -2.67 -9.46 15.11
CA PHE A 236 -2.35 -10.02 13.81
C PHE A 236 -1.21 -9.20 13.24
N LEU A 237 -0.10 -9.85 12.93
CA LEU A 237 1.00 -9.31 12.15
C LEU A 237 0.87 -9.90 10.75
N THR A 238 0.35 -9.11 9.81
CA THR A 238 0.35 -9.47 8.40
C THR A 238 1.64 -8.99 7.75
N TYR A 239 2.09 -9.68 6.72
CA TYR A 239 3.30 -9.34 5.98
C TYR A 239 3.23 -9.96 4.59
N SER A 240 3.93 -9.37 3.63
CA SER A 240 4.13 -10.00 2.33
C SER A 240 5.39 -10.84 2.31
N THR A 241 5.36 -11.92 1.54
CA THR A 241 6.52 -12.80 1.37
C THR A 241 6.94 -12.92 -0.09
N HIS A 242 8.15 -13.44 -0.33
CA HIS A 242 8.77 -13.46 -1.66
C HIS A 242 9.07 -12.03 -2.19
N TRP A 243 9.21 -11.88 -3.51
CA TRP A 243 9.60 -10.62 -4.15
C TRP A 243 8.44 -10.02 -4.93
N THR A 244 8.14 -8.74 -4.72
CA THR A 244 7.05 -7.99 -5.38
C THR A 244 7.10 -7.99 -6.91
N ASN A 245 8.24 -8.36 -7.51
CA ASN A 245 8.43 -8.39 -8.96
C ASN A 245 8.01 -9.71 -9.63
N ASN A 246 7.41 -10.66 -8.90
CA ASN A 246 6.92 -11.90 -9.48
C ASN A 246 5.67 -12.43 -8.78
N GLU A 247 5.08 -13.44 -9.40
CA GLU A 247 3.81 -14.07 -9.04
C GLU A 247 3.87 -14.95 -7.78
N THR A 248 5.01 -15.14 -7.14
CA THR A 248 5.08 -15.79 -5.83
C THR A 248 4.80 -14.83 -4.67
N TYR A 249 4.74 -13.51 -4.92
CA TYR A 249 4.39 -12.54 -3.89
C TYR A 249 2.99 -12.81 -3.33
N ASP A 250 2.85 -12.81 -2.01
CA ASP A 250 1.60 -13.14 -1.32
C ASP A 250 1.44 -12.29 -0.06
N VAL A 251 0.32 -12.47 0.65
CA VAL A 251 0.12 -11.94 2.00
C VAL A 251 -0.05 -13.10 2.96
N GLN A 252 0.83 -13.17 3.95
CA GLN A 252 0.78 -14.10 5.06
C GLN A 252 0.52 -13.36 6.37
N TYR A 253 0.30 -14.11 7.44
CA TYR A 253 0.14 -13.52 8.76
C TYR A 253 0.50 -14.47 9.89
N ALA A 254 0.80 -13.87 11.02
CA ALA A 254 1.04 -14.53 12.29
C ALA A 254 0.21 -13.85 13.39
N THR A 255 -0.07 -14.58 14.47
CA THR A 255 -0.88 -14.08 15.58
C THR A 255 -0.14 -14.12 16.90
N SER A 256 -0.53 -13.24 17.83
CA SER A 256 0.01 -13.19 19.19
C SER A 256 -1.03 -12.65 20.17
N LYS A 257 -0.85 -12.94 21.46
CA LYS A 257 -1.60 -12.28 22.56
C LYS A 257 -0.88 -11.03 23.10
N ASN A 258 0.34 -10.78 22.64
CA ASN A 258 1.17 -9.63 23.01
C ASN A 258 1.68 -8.94 21.73
N ILE A 259 1.55 -7.62 21.64
CA ILE A 259 2.00 -6.84 20.48
C ILE A 259 3.49 -7.04 20.18
N MET A 260 4.30 -7.28 21.21
CA MET A 260 5.74 -7.55 21.11
C MET A 260 6.08 -9.01 20.82
N GLY A 261 5.08 -9.86 20.57
CA GLY A 261 5.25 -11.28 20.31
C GLY A 261 5.40 -12.14 21.58
N PRO A 262 5.85 -13.40 21.43
CA PRO A 262 6.18 -14.04 20.15
C PRO A 262 4.96 -14.23 19.26
N TYR A 263 5.14 -14.10 17.94
CA TYR A 263 4.09 -14.34 16.95
C TYR A 263 4.15 -15.79 16.44
N THR A 264 2.99 -16.43 16.27
CA THR A 264 2.84 -17.77 15.71
C THR A 264 2.20 -17.70 14.33
N ARG A 265 2.86 -18.29 13.32
CA ARG A 265 2.41 -18.26 11.93
C ARG A 265 1.11 -19.02 11.71
N VAL A 266 0.29 -18.51 10.81
CA VAL A 266 -0.77 -19.28 10.16
C VAL A 266 -0.25 -19.78 8.82
N LYS A 267 -0.45 -21.07 8.53
CA LYS A 267 0.21 -21.76 7.41
C LYS A 267 -0.34 -21.40 6.03
N GLU A 268 -1.60 -20.99 5.97
CA GLU A 268 -2.26 -20.65 4.71
C GLU A 268 -2.16 -19.14 4.47
N PRO A 269 -1.73 -18.70 3.27
CA PRO A 269 -1.72 -17.28 2.93
C PRO A 269 -3.14 -16.71 2.94
N LEU A 270 -3.26 -15.44 3.32
CA LEU A 270 -4.53 -14.71 3.26
C LEU A 270 -4.95 -14.46 1.81
N VAL A 271 -3.99 -14.06 0.97
CA VAL A 271 -4.17 -13.89 -0.47
C VAL A 271 -2.88 -14.29 -1.18
N SER A 272 -3.02 -15.02 -2.29
CA SER A 272 -1.94 -15.50 -3.15
C SER A 272 -2.38 -15.46 -4.60
N SER A 273 -1.45 -15.68 -5.54
CA SER A 273 -1.77 -15.75 -6.96
C SER A 273 -2.78 -16.83 -7.32
N GLY A 274 -3.54 -16.59 -8.40
CA GLY A 274 -4.52 -17.51 -8.95
C GLY A 274 -5.89 -16.88 -9.16
N LYS A 275 -6.90 -17.73 -9.41
CA LYS A 275 -8.25 -17.34 -9.82
C LYS A 275 -9.34 -17.47 -8.75
N LYS A 276 -8.94 -17.54 -7.48
CA LYS A 276 -9.86 -17.80 -6.35
C LYS A 276 -11.01 -16.78 -6.26
N PHE A 277 -10.79 -15.55 -6.71
CA PHE A 277 -11.73 -14.43 -6.58
C PHE A 277 -12.28 -13.97 -7.94
N GLY A 278 -12.51 -14.91 -8.86
CA GLY A 278 -13.13 -14.65 -10.16
C GLY A 278 -12.25 -13.92 -11.20
N CYS A 279 -11.11 -13.37 -10.78
CA CYS A 279 -10.11 -12.70 -11.61
C CYS A 279 -8.75 -13.38 -11.46
N GLU A 280 -7.85 -13.14 -12.41
CA GLU A 280 -6.44 -13.55 -12.28
C GLU A 280 -5.68 -12.55 -11.39
N LEU A 281 -5.30 -12.96 -10.18
CA LEU A 281 -4.35 -12.24 -9.36
C LEU A 281 -2.95 -12.83 -9.52
N ALA A 282 -1.93 -11.97 -9.65
CA ALA A 282 -0.54 -12.39 -9.62
C ALA A 282 0.27 -11.51 -8.70
N GLY A 283 1.01 -12.13 -7.78
CA GLY A 283 1.82 -11.42 -6.81
C GLY A 283 1.04 -10.45 -5.92
N PRO A 284 -0.14 -10.81 -5.35
CA PRO A 284 -0.88 -9.89 -4.48
C PRO A 284 -0.14 -9.64 -3.15
N GLY A 285 0.08 -8.37 -2.79
CA GLY A 285 0.76 -8.04 -1.53
C GLY A 285 0.86 -6.54 -1.24
N GLY A 286 1.78 -6.18 -0.34
CA GLY A 286 1.95 -4.80 0.13
C GLY A 286 0.67 -4.26 0.77
N ALA A 287 0.06 -5.05 1.65
CA ALA A 287 -1.31 -4.84 2.11
C ALA A 287 -1.41 -3.98 3.37
N SER A 288 -2.44 -3.15 3.43
CA SER A 288 -2.83 -2.37 4.61
C SER A 288 -4.29 -2.64 4.98
N PHE A 289 -4.61 -2.47 6.27
CA PHE A 289 -5.87 -2.90 6.86
C PHE A 289 -6.50 -1.81 7.73
N GLN A 290 -7.82 -1.67 7.69
CA GLN A 290 -8.56 -0.77 8.59
C GLN A 290 -9.83 -1.41 9.14
N ARG A 291 -10.24 -0.97 10.35
CA ARG A 291 -11.51 -1.36 10.97
C ARG A 291 -12.68 -1.03 10.04
N PHE A 292 -13.62 -1.96 9.88
CA PHE A 292 -14.81 -1.75 9.08
C PHE A 292 -16.03 -2.41 9.70
N GLY A 293 -17.08 -1.64 9.97
CA GLY A 293 -18.30 -2.16 10.57
C GLY A 293 -18.06 -2.71 11.98
N ASN A 294 -18.31 -4.01 12.18
CA ASN A 294 -18.15 -4.66 13.49
C ASN A 294 -16.73 -5.20 13.73
N ALA A 295 -16.49 -5.75 14.92
CA ALA A 295 -15.18 -6.26 15.32
C ALA A 295 -14.64 -7.41 14.44
N ASN A 296 -15.49 -8.08 13.65
CA ASN A 296 -15.11 -9.24 12.85
C ASN A 296 -14.85 -8.91 11.38
N LYS A 297 -14.80 -7.62 11.01
CA LYS A 297 -14.56 -7.18 9.64
C LYS A 297 -13.46 -6.12 9.57
N LEU A 298 -12.76 -6.17 8.45
CA LEU A 298 -11.64 -5.32 8.07
C LEU A 298 -11.83 -4.93 6.61
N ARG A 299 -11.50 -3.68 6.28
CA ARG A 299 -11.16 -3.30 4.91
C ARG A 299 -9.68 -3.55 4.70
N MET A 300 -9.34 -4.06 3.53
CA MET A 300 -7.97 -4.30 3.09
C MET A 300 -7.77 -3.61 1.75
N VAL A 301 -6.59 -3.04 1.55
CA VAL A 301 -6.08 -2.61 0.25
C VAL A 301 -4.77 -3.31 -0.01
N PHE A 302 -4.47 -3.59 -1.27
CA PHE A 302 -3.22 -4.24 -1.67
C PHE A 302 -2.95 -3.97 -3.14
N HIS A 303 -1.74 -4.29 -3.60
CA HIS A 303 -1.41 -4.26 -5.02
C HIS A 303 -1.20 -5.68 -5.55
N ALA A 304 -1.29 -5.85 -6.86
CA ALA A 304 -0.87 -7.07 -7.55
C ALA A 304 -0.18 -6.69 -8.87
N LEU A 305 0.54 -7.61 -9.51
CA LEU A 305 1.11 -7.38 -10.83
C LEU A 305 0.02 -7.30 -11.90
N GLY A 306 0.11 -6.28 -12.76
CA GLY A 306 -0.74 -6.15 -13.93
C GLY A 306 -0.51 -7.28 -14.97
N PRO A 307 -1.26 -7.28 -16.08
CA PRO A 307 -1.25 -8.36 -17.07
C PRO A 307 0.13 -8.66 -17.66
N GLU A 308 0.96 -7.63 -17.85
CA GLU A 308 2.32 -7.76 -18.39
C GLU A 308 3.35 -8.26 -17.36
N ARG A 309 2.93 -8.51 -16.11
CA ARG A 309 3.79 -8.95 -15.00
C ARG A 309 4.99 -8.03 -14.73
N ARG A 310 4.81 -6.73 -14.92
CA ARG A 310 5.84 -5.70 -14.68
C ARG A 310 5.70 -5.09 -13.30
N VAL A 311 6.79 -5.00 -12.53
CA VAL A 311 6.78 -4.38 -11.19
C VAL A 311 6.42 -2.88 -11.22
N GLN A 312 6.59 -2.22 -12.37
CA GLN A 312 6.17 -0.84 -12.61
C GLN A 312 4.67 -0.69 -12.91
N GLN A 313 3.95 -1.81 -13.03
CA GLN A 313 2.51 -1.88 -13.24
C GLN A 313 1.89 -2.72 -12.13
N ARG A 314 1.71 -2.09 -10.97
CA ARG A 314 1.08 -2.74 -9.80
C ARG A 314 -0.27 -2.09 -9.50
N PRO A 315 -1.39 -2.50 -10.14
CA PRO A 315 -2.73 -1.97 -9.87
C PRO A 315 -3.18 -2.17 -8.41
N PHE A 316 -4.14 -1.34 -7.99
CA PHE A 316 -4.69 -1.34 -6.64
C PHE A 316 -5.96 -2.19 -6.55
N TYR A 317 -6.08 -2.97 -5.50
CA TYR A 317 -7.24 -3.81 -5.22
C TYR A 317 -7.73 -3.57 -3.81
N THR A 318 -8.99 -3.86 -3.58
CA THR A 318 -9.58 -3.84 -2.25
C THR A 318 -10.13 -5.20 -1.87
N ALA A 319 -10.27 -5.45 -0.57
CA ALA A 319 -10.95 -6.63 -0.07
C ALA A 319 -11.70 -6.37 1.23
N THR A 320 -12.67 -7.23 1.53
CA THR A 320 -13.25 -7.35 2.87
C THR A 320 -12.69 -8.60 3.54
N VAL A 321 -11.97 -8.39 4.65
CA VAL A 321 -11.39 -9.49 5.43
C VAL A 321 -12.27 -9.76 6.64
N HIS A 322 -12.61 -11.03 6.82
CA HIS A 322 -13.36 -11.56 7.95
C HIS A 322 -12.40 -12.12 9.00
N VAL A 323 -12.69 -11.84 10.26
CA VAL A 323 -11.92 -12.36 11.40
C VAL A 323 -12.76 -13.40 12.12
N ASN A 324 -12.23 -14.62 12.24
CA ASN A 324 -12.85 -15.72 12.97
C ASN A 324 -11.81 -16.33 13.92
N GLY A 325 -11.90 -15.97 15.20
CA GLY A 325 -10.88 -16.34 16.18
C GLY A 325 -9.53 -15.73 15.81
N ASP A 326 -8.54 -16.60 15.57
CA ASP A 326 -7.18 -16.27 15.13
C ASP A 326 -6.99 -16.39 13.61
N LYS A 327 -8.08 -16.59 12.84
CA LYS A 327 -8.03 -16.73 11.39
C LYS A 327 -8.57 -15.49 10.66
N LEU A 328 -7.90 -15.16 9.57
CA LEU A 328 -8.34 -14.18 8.57
C LEU A 328 -8.82 -14.92 7.32
N GLU A 329 -9.92 -14.44 6.74
CA GLU A 329 -10.52 -15.03 5.54
C GLU A 329 -11.06 -13.93 4.61
N ILE A 330 -10.84 -14.06 3.31
CA ILE A 330 -11.56 -13.32 2.27
C ILE A 330 -12.53 -14.29 1.62
N LYS A 331 -13.83 -13.97 1.69
CA LYS A 331 -14.91 -14.83 1.19
C LYS A 331 -15.21 -14.49 -0.28
N PRO A 332 -15.10 -15.46 -1.21
CA PRO A 332 -15.55 -15.32 -2.59
C PRO A 332 -17.05 -15.05 -2.73
#